data_AF-A0A967RDI4-F1
#
_entry.id   AF-A0A967RDI4-F1
#
_cell.length_a   1.000
_cell.length_b   1.000
_cell.length_c   1.000
_cell.angle_alpha   90.00
_cell.angle_beta   90.00
_cell.angle_gamma   90.00
#
_symmetry.space_group_name_H-M   'P 1'
#
loop_
_entity.id
_entity.type
_entity.pdbx_description
1 polymer ?
#
loop_
_entity_poly.entity_id
_entity_poly.type
_entity_poly.pdbx_seq_one_letter_code
_entity_poly.pdbx_strand_id
1 'polypeptide(L)' 'MLTDGALEMVGAPTFSALASEPARTSLFHDPDTPIPHTVLGQTADLVLICPATARVISDLRT' A
#
# COMPACT_ATOMS: atom_id res chain seq x y z
N MET A 1 -0.70 0.09 1.53
CA MET A 1 0.22 -0.52 0.56
C MET A 1 1.49 0.30 0.52
N LEU A 2 2.66 -0.35 0.64
CA LEU A 2 3.96 0.32 0.68
C LEU A 2 4.66 0.18 -0.69
N THR A 3 5.30 1.26 -1.15
CA THR A 3 6.18 1.24 -2.33
C THR A 3 7.59 0.83 -1.91
N ASP A 4 8.40 0.34 -2.83
CA ASP A 4 9.81 0.00 -2.54
C ASP A 4 10.57 1.19 -1.96
N GLY A 5 10.37 2.39 -2.50
CA GLY A 5 10.99 3.61 -1.97
C GLY A 5 10.52 3.99 -0.56
N ALA A 6 9.30 3.59 -0.15
CA ALA A 6 8.85 3.79 1.23
C ALA A 6 9.51 2.81 2.19
N LEU A 7 9.77 1.57 1.75
CA LEU A 7 10.41 0.52 2.56
C LEU A 7 11.87 0.85 2.90
N GLU A 8 12.57 1.61 2.05
CA GLU A 8 13.90 2.13 2.33
C GLU A 8 13.91 3.18 3.47
N MET A 9 12.76 3.82 3.76
CA MET A 9 12.65 4.82 4.82
C MET A 9 12.07 4.24 6.11
N VAL A 10 11.02 3.42 6.00
CA VAL A 10 10.36 2.78 7.14
C VAL A 10 9.99 1.35 6.76
N GLY A 11 10.51 0.39 7.52
CA GLY A 11 10.28 -1.03 7.25
C GLY A 11 8.84 -1.47 7.46
N ALA A 12 8.41 -2.48 6.67
CA ALA A 12 7.08 -3.07 6.77
C ALA A 12 6.65 -3.51 8.20
N PRO A 13 7.54 -4.08 9.05
CA PRO A 13 7.14 -4.50 10.41
C PRO A 13 6.56 -3.38 11.26
N THR A 14 7.04 -2.14 11.09
CA THR A 14 6.53 -0.97 11.81
C THR A 14 5.07 -0.70 11.45
N PHE A 15 4.74 -0.72 10.16
CA PHE A 15 3.36 -0.54 9.70
C PHE A 15 2.47 -1.71 10.12
N SER A 16 2.97 -2.95 10.02
CA SER A 16 2.20 -4.12 10.42
C SER A 16 1.83 -4.08 11.90
N ALA A 17 2.78 -3.69 12.75
CA ALA A 17 2.55 -3.58 14.19
C ALA A 17 1.52 -2.49 14.53
N LEU A 18 1.58 -1.34 13.86
CA LEU A 18 0.65 -0.23 14.11
C LEU A 18 -0.75 -0.49 13.56
N ALA A 19 -0.86 -1.14 12.40
CA ALA A 19 -2.14 -1.48 11.78
C ALA A 19 -2.79 -2.73 12.39
N SER A 20 -2.04 -3.52 13.17
CA SER A 20 -2.47 -4.84 13.68
C SER A 20 -2.86 -5.82 12.55
N GLU A 21 -2.30 -5.63 11.35
CA GLU A 21 -2.47 -6.49 10.19
C GLU A 21 -1.19 -6.49 9.34
N PRO A 22 -0.94 -7.49 8.47
CA PRO A 22 0.22 -7.48 7.59
C PRO A 22 0.23 -6.28 6.62
N ALA A 23 1.30 -5.49 6.65
CA ALA A 23 1.50 -4.41 5.68
C ALA A 23 1.68 -4.98 4.26
N ARG A 24 0.78 -4.59 3.35
CA ARG A 24 0.81 -5.00 1.94
C ARG A 24 1.93 -4.28 1.19
N THR A 25 2.79 -5.01 0.49
CA THR A 25 3.89 -4.48 -0.34
C THR A 25 3.78 -4.82 -1.82
N SER A 26 2.86 -5.73 -2.19
CA SER A 26 2.61 -6.12 -3.58
C SER A 26 1.11 -6.13 -3.88
N LEU A 27 0.72 -5.74 -5.10
CA LEU A 27 -0.66 -5.80 -5.58
C LEU A 27 -1.06 -7.19 -6.08
N PHE A 28 -0.11 -7.96 -6.59
CA PHE A 28 -0.39 -9.19 -7.33
C PHE A 28 0.02 -10.47 -6.59
N HIS A 29 0.89 -10.35 -5.59
CA HIS A 29 1.45 -11.49 -4.87
C HIS A 29 0.95 -11.53 -3.44
N ASP A 30 -0.34 -11.82 -3.27
CA ASP A 30 -0.95 -12.01 -1.97
C ASP A 30 -1.64 -13.39 -1.90
N PRO A 31 -1.21 -14.29 -1.00
CA PRO A 31 -1.76 -15.64 -0.94
C PRO A 31 -3.14 -15.71 -0.27
N ASP A 32 -3.58 -14.67 0.44
CA ASP A 32 -4.78 -14.73 1.28
C ASP A 32 -6.07 -14.40 0.51
N THR A 33 -5.95 -13.91 -0.73
CA THR A 33 -7.11 -13.54 -1.55
C THR A 33 -6.91 -13.86 -3.03
N PRO A 34 -7.94 -14.38 -3.73
CA PRO A 34 -7.83 -14.73 -5.15
C PRO A 34 -7.68 -13.51 -6.09
N ILE A 35 -8.04 -12.29 -5.67
CA ILE A 35 -7.98 -11.08 -6.53
C ILE A 35 -7.42 -9.86 -5.76
N PRO A 36 -6.15 -9.91 -5.30
CA PRO A 36 -5.63 -8.96 -4.32
C PRO A 36 -5.60 -7.50 -4.77
N HIS A 37 -5.34 -7.25 -6.05
CA HIS A 37 -5.20 -5.91 -6.60
C HIS A 37 -6.51 -5.12 -6.69
N THR A 38 -7.67 -5.76 -6.49
CA THR A 38 -8.99 -5.09 -6.50
C THR A 38 -9.62 -4.97 -5.12
N VAL A 39 -9.43 -5.99 -4.27
CA VAL A 39 -10.11 -6.09 -2.96
C VAL A 39 -9.87 -4.84 -2.11
N LEU A 40 -8.62 -4.39 -2.03
CA LEU A 40 -8.26 -3.25 -1.18
C LEU A 40 -8.93 -1.94 -1.62
N GLY A 41 -9.12 -1.74 -2.94
CA GLY A 41 -9.81 -0.57 -3.47
C GLY A 41 -11.33 -0.66 -3.36
N GLN A 42 -11.90 -1.88 -3.43
CA GLN A 42 -13.35 -2.09 -3.33
C GLN A 42 -13.87 -1.95 -1.90
N THR A 43 -13.06 -2.26 -0.89
CA THR A 43 -13.46 -2.22 0.52
C THR A 43 -13.08 -0.92 1.24
N ALA A 44 -12.28 -0.05 0.61
CA ALA A 44 -11.82 1.18 1.24
C ALA A 44 -12.84 2.31 1.08
N ASP A 45 -13.29 2.90 2.21
CA ASP A 45 -14.10 4.12 2.20
C ASP A 45 -13.27 5.38 1.87
N LEU A 46 -11.96 5.33 2.12
CA LEU A 46 -11.01 6.40 1.90
C LEU A 46 -9.62 5.84 1.57
N VAL A 47 -8.95 6.47 0.60
CA VAL A 47 -7.53 6.21 0.31
C VAL A 47 -6.71 7.45 0.66
N LEU A 48 -5.80 7.31 1.63
CA LEU A 48 -4.85 8.35 2.01
C LEU A 48 -3.44 7.97 1.55
N ILE A 49 -2.78 8.90 0.86
CA ILE A 49 -1.38 8.77 0.46
C ILE A 49 -0.57 9.79 1.25
N CYS A 50 0.25 9.31 2.19
CA CYS A 50 1.09 10.17 3.02
C CYS A 50 2.45 9.51 3.30
N PRO A 51 3.57 10.14 2.91
CA PRO A 51 3.64 11.33 2.05
C PRO A 51 3.26 11.01 0.59
N ALA A 52 2.61 11.94 -0.10
CA ALA A 52 2.39 11.86 -1.55
C ALA A 52 3.62 12.44 -2.28
N THR A 53 4.57 11.57 -2.64
CA THR A 53 5.78 12.00 -3.36
C THR A 53 5.46 12.56 -4.75
N ALA A 54 6.34 13.39 -5.30
CA ALA A 54 6.15 13.95 -6.64
C ALA A 54 5.93 12.88 -7.73
N ARG A 55 6.62 11.73 -7.61
CA ARG A 55 6.41 10.56 -8.49
C ARG A 55 4.97 10.06 -8.40
N VAL A 56 4.48 9.81 -7.20
CA VAL A 56 3.10 9.32 -7.00
C VAL A 56 2.07 10.34 -7.49
N ILE A 57 2.27 11.64 -7.23
CA ILE A 57 1.37 12.69 -7.74
C ILE A 57 1.38 12.72 -9.28
N SER A 58 2.54 12.55 -9.91
CA SER A 58 2.64 12.46 -11.36
C SER A 58 1.88 11.24 -11.90
N ASP A 59 2.00 10.09 -11.24
CA ASP A 59 1.33 8.85 -11.63
C ASP A 59 -0.21 8.97 -11.52
N LEU A 60 -0.73 9.74 -10.56
CA LEU A 60 -2.17 9.98 -10.36
C LEU A 60 -2.78 11.02 -11.32
N ARG A 61 -1.95 11.87 -11.93
CA ARG A 61 -2.43 13.00 -12.75
C ARG A 61 -2.96 12.56 -14.13
N THR A 62 -2.69 11.31 -14.53
CA THR A 62 -2.90 10.81 -15.89
C THR A 62 -4.07 9.84 -15.93
#